data_AF-A0A0F9D9K4-F1
#
_entry.id   AF-A0A0F9D9K4-F1
#
_cell.length_a   1.000
_cell.length_b   1.000
_cell.length_c   1.000
_cell.angle_alpha   90.00
_cell.angle_beta   90.00
_cell.angle_gamma   90.00
#
_symmetry.space_group_name_H-M   'P 1'
#
loop_
_entity.id
_entity.type
_entity.pdbx_description
1 polymer ?
#
loop_
_entity_poly.entity_id
_entity_poly.type
_entity_poly.pdbx_seq_one_letter_code
_entity_poly.pdbx_strand_id
1 'polypeptide(L)'
;MGFKNFTFLIALCLLTGVVFADNLETKDVNPFTEEPDFYLDLSEIDQDLIPSQTCTYDLGTSSILWRDAWLNGTLTADQGFFGTVGIGTTEPAFILDVIGAGRMTDLTLTSWDATETIEETLTDIVNQGVFDSDGVNDTGGLGISWSGIEIYTPAGDIVNVTDGSLTCTDSAINHLIWRTGTTLQLIQVEPSLTDVLIAHIACEDGDIWELHDEVLHSARVRDIQHGLEEFFPVAISPVKGGLAVTNAAGGSNLDVVMSAGEFYHDLHEEHEVSSINSTTTNMVRWFQDGTTAWVNTVSADIDTAQRNSGSGLENIPNNQYVLSAFKTSETQIHWIYSDTDYPNSQQALAAVLAGTLPDNPPGLANFPWTSFLIYKQGDTDLTTNATFGIILANRPDGEMGALPSNDHATLTNLAWASAGHNDVNFNVDLNDDNQVGIGTTTPSVELDVVG
;
A
#
# COMPACT_ATOMS: atom_id res chain seq x y z
N MET A 1 -3.81 -46.82 -63.57
CA MET A 1 -4.76 -45.91 -64.22
C MET A 1 -6.13 -46.21 -63.64
N GLY A 2 -6.57 -45.35 -62.69
CA GLY A 2 -7.67 -45.62 -61.76
C GLY A 2 -9.03 -45.13 -62.25
N PHE A 3 -10.03 -45.91 -61.88
CA PHE A 3 -11.46 -45.86 -62.23
C PHE A 3 -12.22 -44.63 -61.71
N LYS A 4 -13.25 -44.19 -62.47
CA LYS A 4 -14.50 -43.62 -61.92
C LYS A 4 -15.72 -44.17 -62.69
N ASN A 5 -16.55 -44.92 -61.96
CA ASN A 5 -17.90 -45.40 -62.28
C ASN A 5 -18.91 -44.25 -62.11
N PHE A 6 -19.80 -43.97 -63.07
CA PHE A 6 -21.07 -44.65 -63.44
C PHE A 6 -22.29 -44.16 -62.64
N THR A 7 -23.07 -43.30 -63.29
CA THR A 7 -24.42 -42.83 -62.95
C THR A 7 -25.44 -43.93 -63.26
N PHE A 8 -26.43 -44.15 -62.39
CA PHE A 8 -27.67 -44.84 -62.75
C PHE A 8 -28.89 -44.17 -62.12
N LEU A 9 -29.84 -43.86 -62.99
CA LEU A 9 -31.22 -43.43 -62.76
C LEU A 9 -32.10 -44.65 -63.10
N ILE A 10 -33.19 -44.92 -62.37
CA ILE A 10 -34.43 -45.52 -62.91
C ILE A 10 -35.56 -45.42 -61.88
N ALA A 11 -36.75 -45.09 -62.39
CA ALA A 11 -38.03 -44.93 -61.75
C ALA A 11 -38.81 -46.25 -61.56
N LEU A 12 -39.98 -46.18 -60.90
CA LEU A 12 -41.32 -46.54 -61.45
C LEU A 12 -42.24 -47.37 -60.49
N CYS A 13 -43.46 -46.82 -60.25
CA CYS A 13 -44.80 -47.46 -60.05
C CYS A 13 -45.07 -48.46 -58.92
N LEU A 14 -46.29 -48.72 -58.41
CA LEU A 14 -47.67 -48.16 -58.37
C LEU A 14 -48.50 -49.21 -57.56
N LEU A 15 -49.62 -48.79 -56.95
CA LEU A 15 -50.86 -49.56 -56.68
C LEU A 15 -50.79 -50.76 -55.70
N THR A 16 -51.69 -50.97 -54.71
CA THR A 16 -53.17 -51.03 -54.72
C THR A 16 -53.67 -51.18 -53.27
N GLY A 17 -54.92 -50.78 -52.97
CA GLY A 17 -55.63 -51.25 -51.78
C GLY A 17 -56.74 -50.34 -51.24
N VAL A 18 -57.90 -50.31 -51.91
CA VAL A 18 -59.18 -49.79 -51.39
C VAL A 18 -60.00 -51.00 -50.91
N VAL A 19 -60.74 -50.88 -49.79
CA VAL A 19 -62.16 -51.28 -49.59
C VAL A 19 -62.58 -51.05 -48.12
N PHE A 20 -63.76 -50.43 -47.99
CA PHE A 20 -64.55 -50.19 -46.77
C PHE A 20 -65.10 -51.49 -46.14
N ALA A 21 -65.32 -51.51 -44.82
CA ALA A 21 -66.65 -51.63 -44.20
C ALA A 21 -66.62 -52.22 -42.77
N ASP A 22 -67.48 -51.64 -41.95
CA ASP A 22 -68.33 -52.25 -40.93
C ASP A 22 -67.76 -52.83 -39.62
N ASN A 23 -68.13 -52.10 -38.56
CA ASN A 23 -68.95 -52.55 -37.42
C ASN A 23 -68.42 -53.59 -36.41
N LEU A 24 -68.96 -53.37 -35.22
CA LEU A 24 -69.12 -54.25 -34.06
C LEU A 24 -67.93 -54.28 -33.09
N GLU A 25 -67.98 -53.48 -32.03
CA GLU A 25 -68.82 -53.63 -30.83
C GLU A 25 -68.05 -54.39 -29.74
N THR A 26 -67.59 -53.58 -28.78
CA THR A 26 -67.42 -53.83 -27.35
C THR A 26 -67.19 -55.27 -26.90
N LYS A 27 -66.07 -55.52 -26.19
CA LYS A 27 -66.15 -56.02 -24.81
C LYS A 27 -64.83 -55.96 -24.04
N ASP A 28 -64.88 -55.15 -22.98
CA ASP A 28 -64.36 -55.33 -21.62
C ASP A 28 -62.89 -55.65 -21.30
N VAL A 29 -62.51 -54.99 -20.19
CA VAL A 29 -61.56 -55.31 -19.12
C VAL A 29 -60.11 -54.81 -19.26
N ASN A 30 -59.92 -53.62 -18.67
CA ASN A 30 -58.65 -53.06 -18.16
C ASN A 30 -57.99 -54.01 -17.12
N PRO A 31 -56.66 -54.17 -17.13
CA PRO A 31 -55.95 -53.65 -15.95
C PRO A 31 -54.55 -53.08 -16.24
N PHE A 32 -54.28 -51.91 -15.67
CA PHE A 32 -52.97 -51.34 -15.32
C PHE A 32 -51.79 -52.32 -15.34
N THR A 33 -50.83 -52.10 -16.23
CA THR A 33 -49.39 -52.24 -15.96
C THR A 33 -48.64 -51.60 -17.12
N GLU A 34 -47.65 -50.76 -16.79
CA GLU A 34 -46.88 -49.84 -17.64
C GLU A 34 -47.39 -48.39 -17.52
N GLU A 35 -47.15 -47.82 -16.34
CA GLU A 35 -46.82 -46.39 -16.25
C GLU A 35 -45.77 -46.14 -17.35
N PRO A 36 -46.04 -45.28 -18.35
CA PRO A 36 -44.97 -44.88 -19.24
C PRO A 36 -43.95 -44.19 -18.33
N ASP A 37 -42.74 -44.77 -18.25
CA ASP A 37 -41.57 -44.05 -17.76
C ASP A 37 -41.63 -42.68 -18.42
N PHE A 38 -41.95 -41.66 -17.62
CA PHE A 38 -41.87 -40.28 -18.05
C PHE A 38 -40.38 -39.96 -18.12
N TYR A 39 -39.76 -40.53 -19.16
CA TYR A 39 -38.47 -40.12 -19.66
C TYR A 39 -38.73 -38.73 -20.20
N LEU A 40 -38.60 -37.74 -19.32
CA LEU A 40 -38.36 -36.37 -19.75
C LEU A 40 -37.08 -36.44 -20.57
N ASP A 41 -37.25 -36.66 -21.86
CA ASP A 41 -36.21 -36.47 -22.84
C ASP A 41 -35.97 -34.96 -22.91
N LEU A 42 -35.18 -34.49 -21.96
CA LEU A 42 -34.71 -33.12 -21.85
C LEU A 42 -33.66 -32.81 -22.93
N SER A 43 -33.55 -33.64 -23.98
CA SER A 43 -32.62 -33.39 -25.09
C SER A 43 -32.83 -32.02 -25.74
N GLU A 44 -33.99 -31.39 -25.54
CA GLU A 44 -34.25 -30.01 -25.97
C GLU A 44 -35.13 -29.29 -24.93
N ILE A 45 -34.55 -28.82 -23.81
CA ILE A 45 -35.24 -27.82 -22.97
C ILE A 45 -35.35 -26.53 -23.78
N ASP A 46 -36.43 -26.38 -24.55
CA ASP A 46 -36.83 -25.17 -25.27
C ASP A 46 -37.93 -24.44 -24.48
N GLN A 47 -37.66 -24.15 -23.20
CA GLN A 47 -38.58 -23.43 -22.33
C GLN A 47 -37.83 -22.45 -21.43
N ASP A 48 -38.50 -21.37 -21.07
CA ASP A 48 -38.00 -20.40 -20.11
C ASP A 48 -37.83 -21.05 -18.73
N LEU A 49 -36.59 -21.13 -18.26
CA LEU A 49 -36.30 -21.46 -16.86
C LEU A 49 -36.50 -20.21 -16.01
N ILE A 50 -37.75 -19.98 -15.56
CA ILE A 50 -38.09 -18.88 -14.65
C ILE A 50 -38.07 -19.42 -13.21
N PRO A 51 -37.07 -19.08 -12.39
CA PRO A 51 -37.04 -19.49 -10.99
C PRO A 51 -38.23 -18.86 -10.25
N SER A 52 -39.05 -19.67 -9.59
CA SER A 52 -40.16 -19.18 -8.77
C SER A 52 -39.76 -18.84 -7.32
N GLN A 53 -38.52 -19.15 -6.94
CA GLN A 53 -37.94 -18.90 -5.62
C GLN A 53 -36.45 -18.52 -5.75
N THR A 54 -35.93 -17.73 -4.82
CA THR A 54 -34.53 -17.27 -4.80
C THR A 54 -33.60 -18.36 -4.28
N CYS A 55 -32.56 -18.69 -5.05
CA CYS A 55 -31.41 -19.53 -4.64
C CYS A 55 -31.75 -20.96 -4.15
N THR A 56 -32.95 -21.48 -4.43
CA THR A 56 -33.38 -22.82 -3.97
C THR A 56 -32.84 -23.96 -4.84
N TYR A 57 -32.53 -23.69 -6.12
CA TYR A 57 -32.18 -24.72 -7.09
C TYR A 57 -30.89 -24.36 -7.83
N ASP A 58 -29.95 -25.29 -7.80
CA ASP A 58 -28.76 -25.23 -8.64
C ASP A 58 -29.15 -25.54 -10.09
N LEU A 59 -28.59 -24.78 -11.03
CA LEU A 59 -28.76 -25.07 -12.46
C LEU A 59 -27.98 -26.33 -12.88
N GLY A 60 -27.09 -26.86 -12.04
CA GLY A 60 -26.35 -28.10 -12.28
C GLY A 60 -26.00 -28.82 -10.98
N THR A 61 -25.09 -29.79 -11.04
CA THR A 61 -24.54 -30.47 -9.87
C THR A 61 -23.02 -30.56 -9.99
N SER A 62 -22.31 -31.01 -8.95
CA SER A 62 -20.85 -31.24 -9.01
C SER A 62 -20.43 -32.23 -10.10
N SER A 63 -21.35 -33.08 -10.58
CA SER A 63 -21.08 -34.13 -11.57
C SER A 63 -21.67 -33.83 -12.95
N ILE A 64 -22.54 -32.83 -13.06
CA ILE A 64 -23.22 -32.44 -14.30
C ILE A 64 -23.23 -30.91 -14.37
N LEU A 65 -22.37 -30.37 -15.23
CA LEU A 65 -22.15 -28.94 -15.38
C LEU A 65 -22.64 -28.49 -16.75
N TRP A 66 -23.11 -27.24 -16.84
CA TRP A 66 -23.32 -26.58 -18.12
C TRP A 66 -21.96 -26.24 -18.72
N ARG A 67 -21.73 -26.66 -19.96
CA ARG A 67 -20.48 -26.36 -20.66
C ARG A 67 -20.40 -24.88 -21.03
N ASP A 68 -21.51 -24.34 -21.53
CA ASP A 68 -21.59 -22.99 -22.09
C ASP A 68 -22.84 -22.28 -21.53
N ALA A 69 -22.69 -21.02 -21.09
CA ALA A 69 -23.81 -20.16 -20.71
C ALA A 69 -23.83 -18.91 -21.61
N TRP A 70 -24.91 -18.74 -22.37
CA TRP A 70 -25.09 -17.62 -23.29
C TRP A 70 -26.03 -16.61 -22.66
N LEU A 71 -25.46 -15.66 -21.91
CA LEU A 71 -26.21 -14.65 -21.16
C LEU A 71 -26.21 -13.32 -21.92
N ASN A 72 -27.33 -12.61 -21.90
CA ASN A 72 -27.45 -11.25 -22.39
C ASN A 72 -27.96 -10.35 -21.25
N GLY A 73 -27.27 -9.23 -21.00
CA GLY A 73 -27.58 -8.30 -19.90
C GLY A 73 -26.63 -8.43 -18.70
N THR A 74 -27.12 -8.07 -17.51
CA THR A 74 -26.33 -8.07 -16.27
C THR A 74 -26.48 -9.41 -15.54
N LEU A 75 -25.36 -10.06 -15.24
CA LEU A 75 -25.29 -11.19 -14.30
C LEU A 75 -24.99 -10.65 -12.90
N THR A 76 -25.87 -10.90 -11.95
CA THR A 76 -25.66 -10.57 -10.53
C THR A 76 -25.50 -11.87 -9.73
N ALA A 77 -24.37 -12.03 -9.04
CA ALA A 77 -24.14 -13.15 -8.12
C ALA A 77 -24.26 -12.64 -6.67
N ASP A 78 -25.13 -13.28 -5.88
CA ASP A 78 -25.51 -12.81 -4.53
C ASP A 78 -24.54 -13.27 -3.42
N GLN A 79 -23.78 -14.34 -3.66
CA GLN A 79 -22.79 -14.87 -2.73
C GLN A 79 -21.47 -15.03 -3.48
N GLY A 80 -20.39 -14.48 -2.89
CA GLY A 80 -19.06 -14.35 -3.47
C GLY A 80 -18.75 -15.41 -4.53
N PHE A 81 -18.58 -14.97 -5.76
CA PHE A 81 -18.14 -15.83 -6.84
C PHE A 81 -16.69 -16.25 -6.55
N PHE A 82 -16.51 -17.36 -5.82
CA PHE A 82 -15.20 -17.97 -5.54
C PHE A 82 -14.70 -18.78 -6.74
N GLY A 83 -14.96 -18.30 -7.95
CA GLY A 83 -14.43 -18.85 -9.18
C GLY A 83 -13.27 -17.98 -9.65
N THR A 84 -12.22 -18.60 -10.18
CA THR A 84 -11.26 -17.87 -11.01
C THR A 84 -12.01 -17.38 -12.25
N VAL A 85 -12.27 -16.07 -12.34
CA VAL A 85 -12.70 -15.49 -13.62
C VAL A 85 -11.49 -15.56 -14.53
N GLY A 86 -11.51 -16.51 -15.47
CA GLY A 86 -10.51 -16.58 -16.53
C GLY A 86 -10.70 -15.42 -17.50
N ILE A 87 -10.25 -14.22 -17.13
CA ILE A 87 -10.17 -13.06 -18.02
C ILE A 87 -8.83 -13.19 -18.75
N GLY A 88 -8.80 -14.04 -19.77
CA GLY A 88 -7.54 -14.45 -20.39
C GLY A 88 -7.76 -15.32 -21.59
N THR A 89 -8.51 -14.82 -22.57
CA THR A 89 -8.35 -15.33 -23.93
C THR A 89 -7.08 -14.67 -24.51
N THR A 90 -6.37 -15.36 -25.40
CA THR A 90 -5.25 -14.77 -26.16
C THR A 90 -5.73 -13.74 -27.20
N GLU A 91 -7.05 -13.65 -27.40
CA GLU A 91 -7.72 -12.71 -28.30
C GLU A 91 -8.95 -12.12 -27.57
N PRO A 92 -8.76 -11.18 -26.65
CA PRO A 92 -9.89 -10.55 -25.97
C PRO A 92 -10.63 -9.64 -26.96
N ALA A 93 -11.95 -9.80 -27.05
CA ALA A 93 -12.78 -8.93 -27.89
C ALA A 93 -12.89 -7.50 -27.34
N PHE A 94 -12.64 -7.31 -26.03
CA PHE A 94 -12.73 -6.04 -25.32
C PHE A 94 -11.65 -5.93 -24.23
N ILE A 95 -11.23 -4.71 -23.92
CA ILE A 95 -10.34 -4.42 -22.80
C ILE A 95 -11.11 -4.61 -21.49
N LEU A 96 -10.49 -5.25 -20.50
CA LEU A 96 -11.02 -5.30 -19.15
C LEU A 96 -10.97 -3.90 -18.54
N ASP A 97 -12.13 -3.29 -18.33
CA ASP A 97 -12.26 -2.04 -17.58
C ASP A 97 -12.72 -2.37 -16.15
N VAL A 98 -11.83 -2.22 -15.17
CA VAL A 98 -12.17 -2.36 -13.76
C VAL A 98 -12.43 -0.97 -13.19
N ILE A 99 -13.71 -0.63 -13.04
CA ILE A 99 -14.10 0.61 -12.39
C ILE A 99 -14.13 0.39 -10.87
N GLY A 100 -13.14 0.93 -10.16
CA GLY A 100 -13.02 0.87 -8.70
C GLY A 100 -11.64 0.45 -8.21
N ALA A 101 -11.48 0.31 -6.88
CA ALA A 101 -10.22 -0.14 -6.29
C ALA A 101 -10.09 -1.66 -6.37
N GLY A 102 -9.05 -2.14 -7.06
CA GLY A 102 -8.67 -3.56 -7.06
C GLY A 102 -7.86 -3.90 -5.81
N ARG A 103 -8.31 -4.89 -5.03
CA ARG A 103 -7.49 -5.53 -3.99
C ARG A 103 -6.84 -6.76 -4.60
N MET A 104 -5.58 -6.66 -4.98
CA MET A 104 -4.79 -7.78 -5.51
C MET A 104 -3.85 -8.28 -4.42
N THR A 105 -3.98 -9.55 -4.05
CA THR A 105 -3.07 -10.20 -3.09
C THR A 105 -1.77 -10.59 -3.77
N ASP A 106 -1.87 -11.02 -5.03
CA ASP A 106 -0.77 -11.32 -5.93
C ASP A 106 -1.11 -10.77 -7.33
N LEU A 107 -0.18 -10.03 -7.94
CA LEU A 107 -0.29 -9.52 -9.31
C LEU A 107 0.78 -10.19 -10.18
N THR A 108 0.37 -11.02 -11.14
CA THR A 108 1.27 -11.63 -12.11
C THR A 108 0.99 -11.04 -13.49
N LEU A 109 1.90 -10.19 -14.00
CA LEU A 109 1.80 -9.57 -15.32
C LEU A 109 2.52 -10.47 -16.34
N THR A 110 1.77 -11.27 -17.09
CA THR A 110 2.33 -12.30 -17.99
C THR A 110 2.63 -11.81 -19.41
N SER A 111 2.25 -10.58 -19.76
CA SER A 111 2.66 -9.92 -21.03
C SER A 111 3.64 -8.79 -20.79
N TRP A 112 4.39 -8.87 -19.68
CA TRP A 112 5.60 -8.10 -19.51
C TRP A 112 6.65 -8.73 -20.43
N ASP A 113 7.40 -7.93 -21.20
CA ASP A 113 8.49 -8.49 -22.01
C ASP A 113 9.40 -9.28 -21.07
N ALA A 114 9.53 -10.60 -21.30
CA ALA A 114 9.95 -11.56 -20.28
C ALA A 114 11.45 -11.47 -19.93
N THR A 115 12.11 -10.39 -20.32
CA THR A 115 13.52 -10.10 -20.12
C THR A 115 13.79 -9.21 -18.92
N GLU A 116 12.78 -8.54 -18.36
CA GLU A 116 12.95 -7.61 -17.24
C GLU A 116 12.03 -7.95 -16.06
N THR A 117 12.57 -7.87 -14.86
CA THR A 117 11.87 -7.90 -13.58
C THR A 117 11.12 -6.59 -13.34
N ILE A 118 10.14 -6.57 -12.43
CA ILE A 118 9.45 -5.34 -12.02
C ILE A 118 10.45 -4.32 -11.44
N GLU A 119 11.51 -4.79 -10.78
CA GLU A 119 12.60 -3.96 -10.29
C GLU A 119 13.37 -3.31 -11.45
N GLU A 120 13.73 -4.06 -12.48
CA GLU A 120 14.39 -3.54 -13.70
C GLU A 120 13.48 -2.57 -14.44
N THR A 121 12.19 -2.86 -14.57
CA THR A 121 11.23 -1.92 -15.15
C THR A 121 11.06 -0.64 -14.36
N LEU A 122 10.92 -0.72 -13.03
CA LEU A 122 10.83 0.48 -12.20
C LEU A 122 12.14 1.25 -12.30
N THR A 123 13.27 0.54 -12.35
CA THR A 123 14.58 1.10 -12.65
C THR A 123 14.55 1.80 -14.00
N ASP A 124 14.02 1.22 -15.07
CA ASP A 124 14.01 1.81 -16.42
C ASP A 124 13.04 3.00 -16.54
N ILE A 125 11.88 2.92 -15.90
CA ILE A 125 10.89 4.01 -15.84
C ILE A 125 11.46 5.19 -15.06
N VAL A 126 12.12 4.92 -13.94
CA VAL A 126 12.77 5.92 -13.10
C VAL A 126 14.02 6.49 -13.81
N ASN A 127 14.78 5.64 -14.51
CA ASN A 127 16.11 5.95 -15.02
C ASN A 127 16.20 6.30 -16.50
N GLN A 128 15.12 6.67 -17.20
CA GLN A 128 15.28 7.29 -18.52
C GLN A 128 16.07 8.62 -18.42
N GLY A 129 17.38 8.56 -18.64
CA GLY A 129 18.34 9.67 -18.51
C GLY A 129 19.79 9.21 -18.38
N VAL A 130 20.73 10.16 -18.26
CA VAL A 130 22.16 9.90 -18.05
C VAL A 130 22.38 9.40 -16.63
N PHE A 131 23.07 8.26 -16.47
CA PHE A 131 23.20 7.55 -15.19
C PHE A 131 24.33 8.07 -14.30
N ASP A 132 25.36 8.65 -14.93
CA ASP A 132 26.51 9.24 -14.24
C ASP A 132 27.12 10.32 -15.15
N SER A 133 27.07 11.58 -14.73
CA SER A 133 27.59 12.70 -15.52
C SER A 133 29.01 13.11 -15.17
N ASP A 134 29.62 12.48 -14.15
CA ASP A 134 31.01 12.75 -13.76
C ASP A 134 32.00 12.47 -14.93
N GLY A 135 31.49 11.97 -16.06
CA GLY A 135 32.18 11.83 -17.32
C GLY A 135 32.58 13.13 -18.03
N VAL A 136 31.81 14.23 -18.04
CA VAL A 136 32.15 15.38 -18.94
C VAL A 136 33.13 16.36 -18.27
N ASN A 137 34.32 16.51 -18.85
CA ASN A 137 35.42 17.31 -18.30
C ASN A 137 35.88 18.39 -19.27
N ASP A 138 36.09 19.60 -18.77
CA ASP A 138 36.81 20.68 -19.46
C ASP A 138 38.31 20.33 -19.55
N THR A 139 38.86 20.37 -20.77
CA THR A 139 40.27 20.08 -21.06
C THR A 139 41.13 21.34 -21.24
N GLY A 140 40.54 22.51 -21.04
CA GLY A 140 41.12 23.83 -21.23
C GLY A 140 40.80 24.44 -22.59
N GLY A 141 40.54 25.75 -22.60
CA GLY A 141 40.11 26.45 -23.80
C GLY A 141 38.70 25.99 -24.20
N LEU A 142 38.49 25.66 -25.48
CA LEU A 142 37.20 25.19 -25.98
C LEU A 142 37.05 23.65 -25.96
N GLY A 143 38.01 22.93 -25.38
CA GLY A 143 38.03 21.47 -25.46
C GLY A 143 37.24 20.81 -24.34
N ILE A 144 36.37 19.85 -24.68
CA ILE A 144 35.70 18.97 -23.72
C ILE A 144 36.10 17.51 -23.97
N SER A 145 36.07 16.71 -22.91
CA SER A 145 36.27 15.26 -22.97
C SER A 145 35.24 14.53 -22.14
N TRP A 146 35.03 13.25 -22.43
CA TRP A 146 34.25 12.38 -21.58
C TRP A 146 34.79 10.96 -21.53
N SER A 147 34.51 10.27 -20.42
CA SER A 147 34.81 8.86 -20.25
C SER A 147 33.71 8.12 -19.51
N GLY A 148 33.38 6.91 -19.95
CA GLY A 148 32.50 6.00 -19.22
C GLY A 148 31.06 6.48 -19.02
N ILE A 149 30.49 7.25 -19.96
CA ILE A 149 29.10 7.71 -19.85
C ILE A 149 28.15 6.56 -20.22
N GLU A 150 27.23 6.22 -19.33
CA GLU A 150 26.11 5.32 -19.60
C GLU A 150 24.81 6.12 -19.79
N ILE A 151 24.09 5.82 -20.88
CA ILE A 151 22.87 6.51 -21.29
C ILE A 151 21.72 5.53 -21.38
N TYR A 152 20.61 5.83 -20.74
CA TYR A 152 19.34 5.17 -21.02
C TYR A 152 18.67 5.82 -22.23
N THR A 153 18.46 5.03 -23.27
CA THR A 153 17.83 5.49 -24.50
C THR A 153 16.31 5.63 -24.31
N PRO A 154 15.63 6.44 -25.15
CA PRO A 154 14.16 6.49 -25.16
C PRO A 154 13.49 5.13 -25.46
N ALA A 155 14.24 4.15 -25.96
CA ALA A 155 13.76 2.80 -26.21
C ALA A 155 13.91 1.86 -25.00
N GLY A 156 14.49 2.32 -23.89
CA GLY A 156 14.77 1.53 -22.68
C GLY A 156 16.17 0.92 -22.64
N ASP A 157 16.89 0.87 -23.77
CA ASP A 157 18.24 0.28 -23.80
C ASP A 157 19.27 1.09 -22.99
N ILE A 158 20.23 0.41 -22.36
CA ILE A 158 21.44 1.01 -21.81
C ILE A 158 22.53 1.07 -22.88
N VAL A 159 23.05 2.26 -23.13
CA VAL A 159 24.12 2.51 -24.09
C VAL A 159 25.36 3.04 -23.37
N ASN A 160 26.43 2.25 -23.44
CA ASN A 160 27.77 2.66 -23.05
C ASN A 160 28.37 3.55 -24.15
N VAL A 161 28.51 4.83 -23.86
CA VAL A 161 29.14 5.80 -24.76
C VAL A 161 30.65 5.61 -24.71
N THR A 162 31.26 5.52 -25.89
CA THR A 162 32.71 5.44 -26.00
C THR A 162 33.33 6.78 -25.58
N ASP A 163 34.41 6.71 -24.80
CA ASP A 163 35.24 7.85 -24.45
C ASP A 163 35.54 8.71 -25.68
N GLY A 164 35.49 10.02 -25.48
CA GLY A 164 35.60 10.95 -26.59
C GLY A 164 35.95 12.36 -26.16
N SER A 165 36.15 13.20 -27.16
CA SER A 165 36.43 14.62 -26.97
C SER A 165 35.89 15.41 -28.15
N LEU A 166 35.41 16.61 -27.89
CA LEU A 166 34.98 17.55 -28.91
C LEU A 166 35.51 18.95 -28.58
N THR A 167 35.42 19.83 -29.55
CA THR A 167 35.73 21.25 -29.37
C THR A 167 34.44 22.04 -29.50
N CYS A 168 34.14 22.82 -28.47
CA CYS A 168 33.01 23.73 -28.49
C CYS A 168 33.17 24.82 -29.54
N THR A 169 32.03 25.28 -30.03
CA THR A 169 32.03 26.48 -30.85
C THR A 169 32.06 27.70 -29.95
N ASP A 170 33.02 28.58 -30.20
CA ASP A 170 33.20 29.82 -29.47
C ASP A 170 32.01 30.79 -29.65
N SER A 171 31.82 31.67 -28.66
CA SER A 171 30.74 32.68 -28.62
C SER A 171 29.36 32.07 -28.86
N ALA A 172 29.12 30.87 -28.33
CA ALA A 172 27.89 30.13 -28.53
C ALA A 172 27.57 29.22 -27.34
N ILE A 173 26.29 28.91 -27.22
CA ILE A 173 25.80 27.81 -26.41
C ILE A 173 25.94 26.52 -27.22
N ASN A 174 26.55 25.51 -26.61
CA ASN A 174 26.74 24.18 -27.17
C ASN A 174 25.97 23.16 -26.31
N HIS A 175 25.36 22.17 -26.95
CA HIS A 175 24.67 21.06 -26.32
C HIS A 175 25.36 19.77 -26.70
N LEU A 176 25.89 19.05 -25.72
CA LEU A 176 26.42 17.71 -25.89
C LEU A 176 25.25 16.73 -25.77
N ILE A 177 24.96 16.01 -26.85
CA ILE A 177 23.78 15.16 -26.94
C ILE A 177 24.14 13.74 -27.39
N TRP A 178 23.28 12.79 -27.04
CA TRP A 178 23.23 11.48 -27.66
C TRP A 178 21.97 11.35 -28.53
N ARG A 179 22.11 10.68 -29.67
CA ARG A 179 21.01 10.38 -30.61
C ARG A 179 20.86 8.90 -30.86
N THR A 180 21.96 8.27 -31.23
CA THR A 180 22.05 6.86 -31.62
C THR A 180 23.50 6.39 -31.50
N GLY A 181 23.71 5.08 -31.42
CA GLY A 181 25.04 4.48 -31.41
C GLY A 181 25.78 4.76 -30.10
N THR A 182 27.12 4.78 -30.15
CA THR A 182 27.96 4.89 -28.94
C THR A 182 28.75 6.20 -28.87
N THR A 183 28.34 7.22 -29.63
CA THR A 183 29.08 8.50 -29.74
C THR A 183 28.20 9.69 -29.41
N LEU A 184 28.78 10.69 -28.74
CA LEU A 184 28.11 11.97 -28.51
C LEU A 184 28.32 12.93 -29.68
N GLN A 185 27.40 13.87 -29.81
CA GLN A 185 27.44 14.94 -30.79
C GLN A 185 27.34 16.28 -30.10
N LEU A 186 28.07 17.27 -30.59
CA LEU A 186 27.93 18.65 -30.14
C LEU A 186 27.09 19.42 -31.16
N ILE A 187 26.03 20.08 -30.70
CA ILE A 187 25.16 20.92 -31.53
C ILE A 187 24.97 22.29 -30.90
N GLN A 188 24.56 23.30 -31.69
CA GLN A 188 24.35 24.69 -31.22
C GLN A 188 22.88 25.12 -31.29
N VAL A 189 22.00 24.16 -31.53
CA VAL A 189 20.54 24.34 -31.53
C VAL A 189 19.98 23.53 -30.37
N GLU A 190 18.82 23.95 -29.86
CA GLU A 190 18.12 23.23 -28.80
C GLU A 190 17.90 21.75 -29.18
N PRO A 191 18.17 20.79 -28.28
CA PRO A 191 17.91 19.38 -28.53
C PRO A 191 16.42 19.12 -28.82
N SER A 192 16.14 18.12 -29.67
CA SER A 192 14.78 17.64 -29.90
C SER A 192 14.34 16.67 -28.81
N LEU A 193 13.04 16.35 -28.72
CA LEU A 193 12.50 15.36 -27.77
C LEU A 193 13.06 13.94 -27.94
N THR A 194 13.72 13.66 -29.07
CA THR A 194 14.36 12.37 -29.34
C THR A 194 15.86 12.36 -29.03
N ASP A 195 16.42 13.52 -28.70
CA ASP A 195 17.82 13.65 -28.29
C ASP A 195 17.92 13.51 -26.77
N VAL A 196 18.94 12.81 -26.27
CA VAL A 196 19.26 12.79 -24.83
C VAL A 196 20.33 13.85 -24.59
N LEU A 197 19.96 14.91 -23.86
CA LEU A 197 20.89 15.97 -23.47
C LEU A 197 21.82 15.46 -22.37
N ILE A 198 23.13 15.60 -22.59
CA ILE A 198 24.18 15.17 -21.65
C ILE A 198 24.72 16.38 -20.90
N ALA A 199 25.03 17.46 -21.62
CA ALA A 199 25.56 18.68 -21.03
C ALA A 199 25.21 19.92 -21.85
N HIS A 200 25.11 21.05 -21.14
CA HIS A 200 24.95 22.39 -21.65
C HIS A 200 26.24 23.19 -21.38
N ILE A 201 26.80 23.77 -22.45
CA ILE A 201 28.18 24.28 -22.44
C ILE A 201 28.21 25.68 -23.06
N ALA A 202 28.43 26.70 -22.23
CA ALA A 202 28.58 28.07 -22.70
C ALA A 202 30.07 28.38 -22.94
N CYS A 203 30.41 28.80 -24.16
CA CYS A 203 31.78 29.11 -24.55
C CYS A 203 31.88 30.52 -25.08
N GLU A 204 32.91 31.25 -24.63
CA GLU A 204 33.17 32.63 -25.03
C GLU A 204 34.67 32.95 -24.90
N ASP A 205 35.18 33.78 -25.81
CA ASP A 205 36.58 34.22 -25.88
C ASP A 205 37.61 33.09 -25.86
N GLY A 206 37.29 31.97 -26.52
CA GLY A 206 38.19 30.83 -26.65
C GLY A 206 38.32 29.96 -25.40
N ASP A 207 37.40 30.11 -24.43
CA ASP A 207 37.34 29.32 -23.19
C ASP A 207 35.92 28.82 -22.90
N ILE A 208 35.80 27.81 -22.03
CA ILE A 208 34.51 27.36 -21.50
C ILE A 208 34.21 28.15 -20.23
N TRP A 209 33.12 28.91 -20.26
CA TRP A 209 32.71 29.75 -19.12
C TRP A 209 31.82 28.99 -18.16
N GLU A 210 31.00 28.09 -18.70
CA GLU A 210 30.03 27.31 -17.95
C GLU A 210 29.90 25.93 -18.60
N LEU A 211 30.07 24.89 -17.79
CA LEU A 211 29.83 23.50 -18.16
C LEU A 211 28.86 22.94 -17.13
N HIS A 212 27.62 22.72 -17.55
CA HIS A 212 26.60 22.07 -16.73
C HIS A 212 26.26 20.73 -17.34
N ASP A 213 26.49 19.68 -16.57
CA ASP A 213 25.95 18.37 -16.83
C ASP A 213 24.47 18.30 -16.44
N GLU A 214 23.65 17.75 -17.33
CA GLU A 214 22.22 17.61 -17.10
C GLU A 214 21.95 16.21 -16.55
N VAL A 215 22.30 16.00 -15.28
CA VAL A 215 21.97 14.78 -14.54
C VAL A 215 20.48 14.74 -14.26
N LEU A 216 19.71 14.18 -15.20
CA LEU A 216 18.28 13.93 -15.02
C LEU A 216 18.00 13.05 -13.79
N HIS A 217 18.98 12.27 -13.33
CA HIS A 217 18.86 11.46 -12.11
C HIS A 217 18.61 12.34 -10.86
N SER A 218 19.29 13.48 -10.69
CA SER A 218 19.15 14.29 -9.46
C SER A 218 17.75 14.95 -9.33
N ALA A 219 17.20 15.45 -10.43
CA ALA A 219 15.87 16.05 -10.45
C ALA A 219 14.77 15.01 -10.25
N ARG A 220 14.91 13.82 -10.84
CA ARG A 220 13.92 12.74 -10.72
C ARG A 220 14.01 11.99 -9.40
N VAL A 221 15.21 11.74 -8.87
CA VAL A 221 15.39 11.20 -7.51
C VAL A 221 14.71 12.12 -6.52
N ARG A 222 14.91 13.45 -6.63
CA ARG A 222 14.17 14.41 -5.79
C ARG A 222 12.65 14.30 -5.97
N ASP A 223 12.15 14.21 -7.21
CA ASP A 223 10.70 14.14 -7.44
C ASP A 223 10.09 12.79 -6.98
N ILE A 224 10.84 11.70 -7.07
CA ILE A 224 10.47 10.38 -6.52
C ILE A 224 10.53 10.42 -5.00
N GLN A 225 11.58 10.99 -4.41
CA GLN A 225 11.67 11.19 -2.97
C GLN A 225 10.49 12.02 -2.48
N HIS A 226 10.15 13.14 -3.13
CA HIS A 226 8.94 13.90 -2.81
C HIS A 226 7.65 13.07 -2.94
N GLY A 227 7.54 12.24 -3.98
CA GLY A 227 6.40 11.34 -4.13
C GLY A 227 6.33 10.30 -2.99
N LEU A 228 7.46 9.70 -2.65
CA LEU A 228 7.58 8.75 -1.54
C LEU A 228 7.30 9.44 -0.20
N GLU A 229 7.78 10.66 0.03
CA GLU A 229 7.47 11.50 1.21
C GLU A 229 5.96 11.77 1.33
N GLU A 230 5.26 11.95 0.20
CA GLU A 230 3.81 12.17 0.17
C GLU A 230 3.02 10.89 0.50
N PHE A 231 3.51 9.72 0.07
CA PHE A 231 2.84 8.43 0.28
C PHE A 231 3.23 7.74 1.60
N PHE A 232 4.46 7.92 2.06
CA PHE A 232 5.05 7.23 3.19
C PHE A 232 5.43 8.24 4.27
N PRO A 233 4.54 8.49 5.25
CA PRO A 233 4.88 9.37 6.36
C PRO A 233 6.05 8.80 7.16
N VAL A 234 6.78 9.68 7.84
CA VAL A 234 7.89 9.29 8.72
C VAL A 234 7.43 8.22 9.71
N ALA A 235 8.11 7.08 9.69
CA ALA A 235 7.80 5.94 10.55
C ALA A 235 8.82 5.84 11.69
N ILE A 236 8.37 5.32 12.83
CA ILE A 236 9.23 5.07 13.99
C ILE A 236 9.51 3.57 14.07
N SER A 237 10.79 3.21 14.21
CA SER A 237 11.20 1.82 14.44
C SER A 237 10.61 1.29 15.75
N PRO A 238 9.75 0.25 15.73
CA PRO A 238 9.29 -0.37 16.97
C PRO A 238 10.36 -1.29 17.60
N VAL A 239 11.35 -1.74 16.81
CA VAL A 239 12.28 -2.82 17.18
C VAL A 239 13.41 -2.35 18.09
N LYS A 240 13.92 -1.13 17.89
CA LYS A 240 15.06 -0.59 18.66
C LYS A 240 14.64 0.37 19.78
N GLY A 241 13.36 0.33 20.17
CA GLY A 241 12.76 1.22 21.16
C GLY A 241 12.07 2.38 20.47
N GLY A 242 10.74 2.40 20.54
CA GLY A 242 9.95 3.51 19.99
C GLY A 242 10.27 4.80 20.73
N LEU A 243 10.27 5.93 19.99
CA LEU A 243 10.34 7.27 20.56
C LEU A 243 9.12 7.50 21.46
N ALA A 244 9.25 7.15 22.72
CA ALA A 244 8.20 7.30 23.72
C ALA A 244 8.50 8.55 24.53
N VAL A 245 7.47 9.38 24.72
CA VAL A 245 7.54 10.51 25.63
C VAL A 245 7.12 10.03 27.01
N THR A 246 8.02 10.13 27.98
CA THR A 246 7.79 9.73 29.38
C THR A 246 8.11 10.87 30.34
N ASN A 247 7.65 10.78 31.58
CA ASN A 247 8.08 11.73 32.62
C ASN A 247 9.60 11.66 32.82
N ALA A 248 10.28 12.80 32.98
CA ALA A 248 11.72 12.79 33.19
C ALA A 248 12.06 12.29 34.60
N ALA A 249 13.16 11.54 34.71
CA ALA A 249 13.64 11.11 36.02
C ALA A 249 14.26 12.29 36.78
N GLY A 250 13.60 12.77 37.84
CA GLY A 250 14.16 13.70 38.81
C GLY A 250 14.07 15.20 38.44
N GLY A 251 13.26 15.58 37.46
CA GLY A 251 12.95 16.98 37.14
C GLY A 251 11.78 17.57 37.94
N SER A 252 11.39 18.81 37.61
CA SER A 252 10.06 19.29 37.99
C SER A 252 9.06 18.33 37.39
N ASN A 253 8.26 17.68 38.23
CA ASN A 253 7.28 16.62 37.95
C ASN A 253 6.36 16.68 36.69
N LEU A 254 6.50 17.68 35.83
CA LEU A 254 5.78 17.91 34.57
C LEU A 254 6.73 18.01 33.36
N ASP A 255 8.03 17.75 33.53
CA ASP A 255 8.98 17.65 32.43
C ASP A 255 8.90 16.27 31.75
N VAL A 256 9.38 16.19 30.51
CA VAL A 256 9.29 14.97 29.72
C VAL A 256 10.59 14.64 29.01
N VAL A 257 10.80 13.35 28.76
CA VAL A 257 11.90 12.81 27.99
C VAL A 257 11.33 11.99 26.85
N MET A 258 11.78 12.28 25.64
CA MET A 258 11.68 11.36 24.52
C MET A 258 12.86 10.39 24.59
N SER A 259 12.61 9.08 24.58
CA SER A 259 13.66 8.07 24.47
C SER A 259 14.45 8.21 23.16
N ALA A 260 15.67 7.67 23.12
CA ALA A 260 16.37 7.49 21.85
C ALA A 260 15.65 6.43 20.99
N GLY A 261 15.83 6.50 19.68
CA GLY A 261 15.18 5.59 18.73
C GLY A 261 15.58 5.88 17.30
N GLU A 262 14.78 5.42 16.34
CA GLU A 262 15.05 5.59 14.91
C GLU A 262 13.83 6.11 14.16
N PHE A 263 14.07 7.07 13.26
CA PHE A 263 13.14 7.41 12.20
C PHE A 263 13.51 6.70 10.91
N TYR A 264 12.48 6.33 10.16
CA TYR A 264 12.60 6.00 8.75
C TYR A 264 11.96 7.13 7.96
N HIS A 265 12.78 7.88 7.26
CA HIS A 265 12.33 8.85 6.27
C HIS A 265 12.06 8.11 4.97
N ASP A 266 10.82 8.26 4.48
CA ASP A 266 10.31 7.73 3.22
C ASP A 266 10.64 6.24 3.02
N LEU A 267 10.64 5.50 4.14
CA LEU A 267 10.97 4.08 4.26
C LEU A 267 12.34 3.63 3.71
N HIS A 268 13.26 4.55 3.41
CA HIS A 268 14.56 4.19 2.83
C HIS A 268 15.76 4.75 3.60
N GLU A 269 15.61 5.84 4.36
CA GLU A 269 16.70 6.39 5.16
C GLU A 269 16.46 6.21 6.66
N GLU A 270 17.36 5.48 7.32
CA GLU A 270 17.36 5.25 8.77
C GLU A 270 18.14 6.36 9.47
N HIS A 271 17.47 7.09 10.36
CA HIS A 271 18.06 8.16 11.17
C HIS A 271 18.04 7.78 12.65
N GLU A 272 19.22 7.66 13.26
CA GLU A 272 19.34 7.47 14.71
C GLU A 272 19.07 8.79 15.45
N VAL A 273 18.03 8.79 16.27
CA VAL A 273 17.59 9.95 17.05
C VAL A 273 18.01 9.78 18.51
N SER A 274 18.74 10.77 19.02
CA SER A 274 19.13 10.82 20.42
C SER A 274 17.94 11.17 21.33
N SER A 275 18.01 10.74 22.59
CA SER A 275 17.00 11.12 23.58
C SER A 275 16.92 12.64 23.75
N ILE A 276 15.71 13.20 23.84
CA ILE A 276 15.48 14.63 24.08
C ILE A 276 14.85 14.80 25.46
N ASN A 277 15.42 15.68 26.29
CA ASN A 277 14.85 16.04 27.59
C ASN A 277 14.32 17.47 27.54
N SER A 278 13.07 17.71 27.95
CA SER A 278 12.42 19.02 27.87
C SER A 278 13.10 20.09 28.74
N THR A 279 13.84 19.69 29.78
CA THR A 279 14.61 20.62 30.63
C THR A 279 15.86 21.18 29.96
N THR A 280 16.43 20.44 28.99
CA THR A 280 17.60 20.87 28.21
C THR A 280 17.21 21.41 26.85
N THR A 281 16.14 20.86 26.28
CA THR A 281 15.60 21.22 24.97
C THR A 281 14.10 21.43 25.13
N ASN A 282 13.67 22.67 25.36
CA ASN A 282 12.26 23.00 25.58
C ASN A 282 11.36 22.42 24.48
N MET A 283 10.21 21.90 24.90
CA MET A 283 9.16 21.46 23.99
C MET A 283 8.58 22.65 23.23
N VAL A 284 8.17 22.41 21.99
CA VAL A 284 7.34 23.35 21.21
C VAL A 284 5.88 23.06 21.50
N ARG A 285 5.18 24.04 22.08
CA ARG A 285 3.77 23.93 22.47
C ARG A 285 2.86 24.55 21.42
N TRP A 286 1.84 23.81 20.96
CA TRP A 286 0.94 24.23 19.90
C TRP A 286 -0.49 24.46 20.41
N PHE A 287 -1.07 25.60 20.06
CA PHE A 287 -2.45 25.99 20.36
C PHE A 287 -2.94 27.03 19.33
N GLN A 288 -4.24 27.33 19.31
CA GLN A 288 -4.80 28.38 18.44
C GLN A 288 -4.88 29.72 19.18
N ASP A 289 -4.68 30.85 18.51
CA ASP A 289 -4.50 32.17 19.14
C ASP A 289 -5.78 33.00 19.35
N GLY A 290 -6.96 32.45 19.04
CA GLY A 290 -8.22 33.22 18.99
C GLY A 290 -8.74 33.51 17.61
N THR A 291 -7.89 33.37 16.59
CA THR A 291 -8.25 33.57 15.18
C THR A 291 -8.34 32.26 14.42
N THR A 292 -8.38 31.12 15.12
CA THR A 292 -8.20 29.74 14.59
C THR A 292 -6.81 29.46 13.99
N ALA A 293 -5.95 30.48 13.90
CA ALA A 293 -4.57 30.32 13.48
C ALA A 293 -3.77 29.59 14.56
N TRP A 294 -2.99 28.61 14.13
CA TRP A 294 -2.04 27.91 14.99
C TRP A 294 -0.84 28.78 15.31
N VAL A 295 -0.52 28.87 16.60
CA VAL A 295 0.68 29.50 17.11
C VAL A 295 1.45 28.51 17.96
N ASN A 296 2.74 28.79 18.14
CA ASN A 296 3.56 28.01 19.05
C ASN A 296 4.36 28.87 20.00
N THR A 297 4.70 28.27 21.15
CA THR A 297 5.63 28.81 22.14
C THR A 297 6.55 27.68 22.60
N VAL A 298 7.50 27.95 23.50
CA VAL A 298 8.36 26.92 24.08
C VAL A 298 8.17 26.79 25.58
N SER A 299 8.30 25.58 26.12
CA SER A 299 8.27 25.31 27.57
C SER A 299 9.07 24.07 27.93
N ALA A 300 9.71 24.09 29.10
CA ALA A 300 10.33 22.90 29.67
C ALA A 300 9.31 21.97 30.35
N ASP A 301 8.19 22.51 30.81
CA ASP A 301 7.16 21.78 31.57
C ASP A 301 5.82 21.75 30.83
N ILE A 302 5.04 20.70 31.08
CA ILE A 302 3.63 20.63 30.71
C ILE A 302 2.83 21.62 31.56
N ASP A 303 1.96 22.36 30.91
CA ASP A 303 0.99 23.24 31.56
C ASP A 303 -0.32 22.49 31.81
N THR A 304 -0.58 22.19 33.08
CA THR A 304 -1.77 21.47 33.56
C THR A 304 -2.93 22.39 33.94
N ALA A 305 -2.81 23.71 33.69
CA ALA A 305 -3.84 24.69 33.99
C ALA A 305 -4.67 25.08 32.77
N GLN A 306 -4.11 24.97 31.56
CA GLN A 306 -4.77 25.44 30.33
C GLN A 306 -4.98 24.35 29.26
N ARG A 307 -5.97 24.58 28.39
CA ARG A 307 -6.26 23.78 27.18
C ARG A 307 -6.48 24.71 25.98
N ASN A 308 -6.42 24.16 24.77
CA ASN A 308 -6.85 24.87 23.57
C ASN A 308 -8.39 24.91 23.52
N SER A 309 -8.98 26.06 23.21
CA SER A 309 -10.44 26.21 23.09
C SER A 309 -10.94 26.26 21.64
N GLY A 310 -10.03 26.12 20.66
CA GLY A 310 -10.30 26.52 19.28
C GLY A 310 -9.97 28.00 18.99
N SER A 311 -9.90 28.80 20.06
CA SER A 311 -9.82 30.27 20.01
C SER A 311 -8.88 30.84 21.08
N GLY A 312 -7.88 30.08 21.50
CA GLY A 312 -6.98 30.52 22.55
C GLY A 312 -6.67 29.42 23.54
N LEU A 313 -5.81 29.77 24.49
CA LEU A 313 -5.69 29.03 25.75
C LEU A 313 -6.80 29.47 26.70
N GLU A 314 -7.48 28.50 27.28
CA GLU A 314 -8.45 28.71 28.36
C GLU A 314 -8.15 27.80 29.55
N ASN A 315 -8.65 28.18 30.73
CA ASN A 315 -8.45 27.37 31.92
C ASN A 315 -9.22 26.06 31.81
N ILE A 316 -8.55 24.95 32.13
CA ILE A 316 -9.22 23.66 32.30
C ILE A 316 -10.18 23.79 33.49
N PRO A 317 -11.46 23.37 33.39
CA PRO A 317 -12.36 23.43 34.53
C PRO A 317 -11.89 22.52 35.67
N ASN A 318 -12.18 22.93 36.91
CA ASN A 318 -11.77 22.19 38.10
C ASN A 318 -12.25 20.73 38.04
N ASN A 319 -11.35 19.79 38.35
CA ASN A 319 -11.59 18.35 38.32
C ASN A 319 -11.86 17.73 36.94
N GLN A 320 -11.62 18.44 35.84
CA GLN A 320 -11.64 17.84 34.51
C GLN A 320 -10.27 17.25 34.15
N TYR A 321 -10.31 16.32 33.19
CA TYR A 321 -9.17 15.69 32.54
C TYR A 321 -9.08 16.18 31.10
N VAL A 322 -7.88 16.22 30.55
CA VAL A 322 -7.65 16.58 29.15
C VAL A 322 -6.73 15.57 28.49
N LEU A 323 -6.79 15.49 27.16
CA LEU A 323 -5.97 14.61 26.34
C LEU A 323 -5.00 15.46 25.51
N SER A 324 -3.73 15.45 25.90
CA SER A 324 -2.68 16.04 25.09
C SER A 324 -2.00 15.00 24.22
N ALA A 325 -1.46 15.46 23.09
CA ALA A 325 -0.75 14.61 22.15
C ALA A 325 0.68 15.11 21.92
N PHE A 326 1.57 14.16 21.65
CA PHE A 326 2.96 14.41 21.34
C PHE A 326 3.31 13.93 19.94
N LYS A 327 4.09 14.77 19.25
CA LYS A 327 4.81 14.42 18.03
C LYS A 327 6.27 14.76 18.25
N THR A 328 7.17 14.07 17.57
CA THR A 328 8.61 14.29 17.72
C THR A 328 9.27 14.43 16.37
N SER A 329 10.21 15.35 16.28
CA SER A 329 11.22 15.41 15.23
C SER A 329 12.56 14.94 15.78
N GLU A 330 13.61 14.95 14.97
CA GLU A 330 14.95 14.53 15.39
C GLU A 330 15.52 15.42 16.50
N THR A 331 15.04 16.66 16.60
CA THR A 331 15.63 17.68 17.49
C THR A 331 14.63 18.32 18.45
N GLN A 332 13.33 18.05 18.31
CA GLN A 332 12.29 18.66 19.14
C GLN A 332 11.16 17.71 19.52
N ILE A 333 10.62 17.94 20.71
CA ILE A 333 9.34 17.41 21.17
C ILE A 333 8.28 18.47 20.90
N HIS A 334 7.24 18.10 20.16
CA HIS A 334 6.06 18.93 19.91
C HIS A 334 4.92 18.46 20.80
N TRP A 335 4.45 19.35 21.67
CA TRP A 335 3.30 19.12 22.53
C TRP A 335 2.09 19.89 22.01
N ILE A 336 0.98 19.18 21.76
CA ILE A 336 -0.26 19.74 21.25
C ILE A 336 -1.29 19.72 22.38
N TYR A 337 -1.83 20.90 22.71
CA TYR A 337 -2.85 21.05 23.74
C TYR A 337 -4.15 20.33 23.33
N SER A 338 -4.85 19.76 24.31
CA SER A 338 -6.20 19.24 24.15
C SER A 338 -7.18 20.34 23.73
N ASP A 339 -8.16 20.01 22.89
CA ASP A 339 -9.30 20.86 22.53
C ASP A 339 -10.58 20.53 23.31
N THR A 340 -10.53 19.48 24.13
CA THR A 340 -11.68 18.88 24.83
C THR A 340 -11.33 18.58 26.29
N ASP A 341 -12.30 18.74 27.19
CA ASP A 341 -12.23 18.35 28.59
C ASP A 341 -13.18 17.19 28.92
N TYR A 342 -12.77 16.32 29.83
CA TYR A 342 -13.46 15.08 30.18
C TYR A 342 -13.68 14.98 31.70
N PRO A 343 -14.87 14.56 32.17
CA PRO A 343 -15.20 14.44 33.60
C PRO A 343 -14.42 13.34 34.33
N ASN A 344 -13.77 12.42 33.60
CA ASN A 344 -12.90 11.40 34.17
C ASN A 344 -11.89 10.89 33.14
N SER A 345 -10.83 10.25 33.62
CA SER A 345 -9.75 9.71 32.78
C SER A 345 -10.22 8.59 31.85
N GLN A 346 -11.24 7.82 32.22
CA GLN A 346 -11.78 6.75 31.37
C GLN A 346 -12.45 7.29 30.12
N GLN A 347 -13.15 8.43 30.21
CA GLN A 347 -13.74 9.09 29.05
C GLN A 347 -12.68 9.72 28.14
N ALA A 348 -11.63 10.30 28.72
CA ALA A 348 -10.48 10.76 27.93
C ALA A 348 -9.81 9.60 27.19
N LEU A 349 -9.60 8.46 27.87
CA LEU A 349 -9.04 7.25 27.26
C LEU A 349 -9.94 6.68 26.15
N ALA A 350 -11.27 6.67 26.36
CA ALA A 350 -12.22 6.24 25.36
C ALA A 350 -12.18 7.12 24.10
N ALA A 351 -11.91 8.42 24.23
CA ALA A 351 -11.72 9.32 23.09
C ALA A 351 -10.48 8.96 22.27
N VAL A 352 -9.35 8.66 22.93
CA VAL A 352 -8.13 8.16 22.28
C VAL A 352 -8.41 6.87 21.49
N LEU A 353 -9.05 5.90 22.14
CA LEU A 353 -9.40 4.61 21.56
C LEU A 353 -10.36 4.75 20.36
N ALA A 354 -11.18 5.80 20.36
CA ALA A 354 -12.11 6.12 19.28
C ALA A 354 -11.49 6.98 18.16
N GLY A 355 -10.19 7.29 18.22
CA GLY A 355 -9.53 8.13 17.22
C GLY A 355 -9.87 9.62 17.32
N THR A 356 -10.47 10.06 18.43
CA THR A 356 -10.70 11.47 18.70
C THR A 356 -9.43 12.07 19.29
N LEU A 357 -8.58 12.60 18.40
CA LEU A 357 -7.29 13.21 18.73
C LEU A 357 -7.36 14.74 18.58
N PRO A 358 -6.50 15.52 19.26
CA PRO A 358 -6.38 16.95 19.00
C PRO A 358 -6.07 17.23 17.52
N ASP A 359 -6.64 18.33 17.00
CA ASP A 359 -6.36 18.80 15.64
C ASP A 359 -4.85 18.96 15.39
N ASN A 360 -4.40 18.54 14.21
CA ASN A 360 -2.98 18.55 13.86
C ASN A 360 -2.52 19.96 13.43
N PRO A 361 -1.48 20.55 14.04
CA PRO A 361 -0.96 21.84 13.60
C PRO A 361 -0.38 21.81 12.18
N PRO A 362 -0.45 22.92 11.42
CA PRO A 362 0.21 23.06 10.13
C PRO A 362 1.71 22.75 10.22
N GLY A 363 2.22 22.01 9.25
CA GLY A 363 3.63 21.58 9.21
C GLY A 363 3.94 20.35 10.08
N LEU A 364 2.99 19.85 10.88
CA LEU A 364 3.15 18.61 11.64
C LEU A 364 2.42 17.40 11.03
N ALA A 365 1.89 17.53 9.81
CA ALA A 365 1.17 16.45 9.11
C ALA A 365 1.99 15.16 8.99
N ASN A 366 3.25 15.30 8.59
CA ASN A 366 4.12 14.17 8.24
C ASN A 366 4.88 13.59 9.46
N PHE A 367 4.78 14.24 10.62
CA PHE A 367 5.43 13.74 11.83
C PHE A 367 4.56 12.70 12.52
N PRO A 368 5.14 11.58 12.98
CA PRO A 368 4.41 10.52 13.66
C PRO A 368 3.89 10.99 15.01
N TRP A 369 2.72 10.47 15.39
CA TRP A 369 2.26 10.51 16.76
C TRP A 369 3.12 9.58 17.61
N THR A 370 3.73 10.09 18.67
CA THR A 370 4.61 9.30 19.54
C THR A 370 3.91 8.82 20.80
N SER A 371 3.17 9.71 21.45
CA SER A 371 2.57 9.42 22.75
C SER A 371 1.37 10.33 23.00
N PHE A 372 0.46 9.86 23.85
CA PHE A 372 -0.67 10.63 24.34
C PHE A 372 -0.63 10.67 25.87
N LEU A 373 -1.03 11.81 26.42
CA LEU A 373 -1.02 12.05 27.85
C LEU A 373 -2.39 12.51 28.30
N ILE A 374 -2.96 11.76 29.24
CA ILE A 374 -4.15 12.16 29.99
C ILE A 374 -3.70 12.69 31.34
N TYR A 375 -4.03 13.95 31.64
CA TYR A 375 -3.77 14.57 32.93
C TYR A 375 -4.99 15.35 33.44
N LYS A 376 -5.05 15.56 34.75
CA LYS A 376 -6.09 16.32 35.42
C LYS A 376 -5.67 17.78 35.61
N GLN A 377 -6.65 18.68 35.64
CA GLN A 377 -6.43 20.08 35.99
C GLN A 377 -5.61 20.23 37.28
N GLY A 378 -4.50 20.97 37.19
CA GLY A 378 -3.63 21.27 38.33
C GLY A 378 -2.78 20.10 38.81
N ASP A 379 -2.67 19.02 38.03
CA ASP A 379 -1.69 17.97 38.33
C ASP A 379 -0.29 18.58 38.42
N THR A 380 0.45 18.13 39.44
CA THR A 380 1.83 18.53 39.71
C THR A 380 2.76 17.35 39.66
N ASP A 381 2.28 16.19 39.18
CA ASP A 381 3.02 14.94 39.04
C ASP A 381 2.37 13.99 38.04
N LEU A 382 3.09 13.74 36.94
CA LEU A 382 2.66 12.79 35.92
C LEU A 382 2.83 11.32 36.35
N THR A 383 3.59 11.02 37.41
CA THR A 383 3.83 9.62 37.84
C THR A 383 2.65 8.98 38.57
N THR A 384 1.82 9.78 39.26
CA THR A 384 0.77 9.24 40.15
C THR A 384 -0.62 9.16 39.52
N ASN A 385 -0.93 10.03 38.56
CA ASN A 385 -2.29 10.21 38.04
C ASN A 385 -2.40 10.21 36.52
N ALA A 386 -1.28 10.30 35.79
CA ALA A 386 -1.32 10.38 34.34
C ALA A 386 -1.26 8.99 33.70
N THR A 387 -2.06 8.79 32.66
CA THR A 387 -1.98 7.59 31.82
C THR A 387 -1.26 7.96 30.53
N PHE A 388 -0.07 7.38 30.32
CA PHE A 388 0.63 7.44 29.04
C PHE A 388 0.13 6.29 28.16
N GLY A 389 -0.50 6.64 27.04
CA GLY A 389 -0.82 5.70 25.98
C GLY A 389 0.23 5.81 24.89
N ILE A 390 0.90 4.69 24.56
CA ILE A 390 1.68 4.58 23.34
C ILE A 390 0.73 4.03 22.27
N ILE A 391 0.46 4.81 21.23
CA ILE A 391 -0.16 4.29 20.00
C ILE A 391 0.98 4.08 19.02
N LEU A 392 1.26 2.81 18.70
CA LEU A 392 2.25 2.46 17.70
C LEU A 392 1.60 2.57 16.32
N ALA A 393 2.13 3.51 15.55
CA ALA A 393 2.01 3.71 14.11
C ALA A 393 0.69 4.27 13.55
N ASN A 394 0.87 5.41 12.88
CA ASN A 394 0.03 5.93 11.82
C ASN A 394 -0.09 4.83 10.74
N ARG A 395 -1.21 4.09 10.68
CA ARG A 395 -1.57 3.42 9.44
C ARG A 395 -2.30 4.43 8.54
N PRO A 396 -1.98 4.51 7.24
CA PRO A 396 -2.70 5.34 6.28
C PRO A 396 -4.21 5.02 6.16
N ASP A 397 -4.66 3.89 6.71
CA ASP A 397 -6.05 3.39 6.59
C ASP A 397 -6.98 3.81 7.74
N GLY A 398 -6.49 4.55 8.74
CA GLY A 398 -7.32 5.04 9.84
C GLY A 398 -7.72 3.99 10.88
N GLU A 399 -7.18 2.76 10.82
CA GLU A 399 -7.38 1.77 11.90
C GLU A 399 -6.29 1.89 12.97
N MET A 400 -6.59 2.63 14.05
CA MET A 400 -5.71 2.77 15.20
C MET A 400 -5.91 1.63 16.21
N GLY A 401 -4.91 0.76 16.35
CA GLY A 401 -4.84 -0.19 17.48
C GLY A 401 -4.19 0.47 18.70
N ALA A 402 -4.97 0.92 19.67
CA ALA A 402 -4.43 1.43 20.91
C ALA A 402 -4.17 0.30 21.91
N LEU A 403 -2.97 0.26 22.50
CA LEU A 403 -2.63 -0.63 23.61
C LEU A 403 -2.75 0.16 24.93
N PRO A 404 -3.72 -0.14 25.80
CA PRO A 404 -3.76 0.47 27.13
C PRO A 404 -2.60 -0.08 27.96
N SER A 405 -1.79 0.80 28.57
CA SER A 405 -0.82 0.41 29.60
C SER A 405 -1.01 1.25 30.85
N ASN A 406 -1.18 0.58 31.98
CA ASN A 406 -1.29 1.14 33.31
C ASN A 406 -0.15 0.66 34.23
N ASP A 407 0.92 0.09 33.66
CA ASP A 407 2.08 -0.39 34.42
C ASP A 407 3.36 -0.39 33.58
N HIS A 408 4.35 0.44 33.95
CA HIS A 408 5.62 0.61 33.22
C HIS A 408 6.60 -0.56 33.44
N ALA A 409 6.27 -1.55 34.30
CA ALA A 409 7.21 -2.57 34.75
C ALA A 409 7.15 -3.92 33.97
N THR A 410 6.18 -4.13 33.09
CA THR A 410 5.91 -5.47 32.50
C THR A 410 6.10 -5.58 30.98
N LEU A 411 6.67 -4.57 30.32
CA LEU A 411 6.89 -4.58 28.87
C LEU A 411 8.11 -5.39 28.39
N THR A 412 8.85 -6.07 29.27
CA THR A 412 10.02 -6.90 28.86
C THR A 412 9.64 -8.23 28.20
N ASN A 413 8.36 -8.51 27.93
CA ASN A 413 7.92 -9.83 27.44
C ASN A 413 6.83 -9.80 26.34
N LEU A 414 6.66 -8.69 25.62
CA LEU A 414 5.82 -8.68 24.42
C LEU A 414 6.66 -9.11 23.20
N ALA A 415 6.80 -10.43 23.02
CA ALA A 415 7.18 -10.98 21.74
C ALA A 415 6.07 -10.67 20.73
N TRP A 416 6.32 -9.70 19.83
CA TRP A 416 5.40 -9.41 18.74
C TRP A 416 5.45 -10.52 17.70
N ALA A 417 4.30 -11.18 17.53
CA ALA A 417 4.00 -11.94 16.33
C ALA A 417 3.96 -10.97 15.14
N SER A 418 4.97 -11.04 14.28
CA SER A 418 4.96 -10.38 12.98
C SER A 418 3.78 -10.90 12.16
N ALA A 419 2.72 -10.11 12.03
CA ALA A 419 1.67 -10.37 11.07
C ALA A 419 2.24 -10.14 9.67
N GLY A 420 2.78 -11.21 9.08
CA GLY A 420 3.42 -11.21 7.76
C GLY A 420 3.99 -12.58 7.35
N HIS A 421 4.31 -13.45 8.31
CA HIS A 421 4.55 -14.86 8.05
C HIS A 421 3.64 -15.69 8.95
N ASN A 422 2.78 -16.53 8.36
CA ASN A 422 2.09 -17.62 9.05
C ASN A 422 3.07 -18.74 9.44
N ASP A 423 4.17 -18.40 10.11
CA ASP A 423 4.86 -19.38 10.93
C ASP A 423 4.15 -19.35 12.28
N VAL A 424 3.19 -20.26 12.42
CA VAL A 424 2.64 -20.66 13.71
C VAL A 424 3.80 -21.23 14.51
N ASN A 425 4.57 -20.37 15.18
CA ASN A 425 5.50 -20.81 16.21
C ASN A 425 4.66 -21.32 17.38
N PHE A 426 4.40 -22.62 17.33
CA PHE A 426 3.80 -23.40 18.39
C PHE A 426 4.74 -23.39 19.60
N ASN A 427 4.54 -22.42 20.49
CA ASN A 427 5.37 -22.29 21.68
C ASN A 427 4.96 -23.37 22.70
N VAL A 428 5.75 -24.44 22.78
CA VAL A 428 5.62 -25.49 23.80
C VAL A 428 6.45 -25.04 24.99
N ASP A 429 5.75 -24.56 26.03
CA ASP A 429 6.40 -24.30 27.31
C ASP A 429 6.45 -25.60 28.12
N LEU A 430 7.67 -26.01 28.50
CA LEU A 430 7.91 -27.10 29.43
C LEU A 430 8.12 -26.47 30.79
N ASN A 431 7.21 -26.71 31.73
CA ASN A 431 7.49 -26.33 33.12
C ASN A 431 8.55 -27.25 33.75
N ASP A 432 9.12 -26.82 34.87
CA ASP A 432 10.15 -27.56 35.62
C ASP A 432 9.70 -28.97 36.09
N ASP A 433 8.40 -29.27 35.96
CA ASP A 433 7.77 -30.55 36.27
C ASP A 433 7.51 -31.42 35.02
N ASN A 434 8.12 -31.10 33.86
CA ASN A 434 7.99 -31.82 32.59
C ASN A 434 6.56 -31.87 31.99
N GLN A 435 5.70 -30.91 32.32
CA GLN A 435 4.36 -30.81 31.74
C GLN A 435 4.35 -29.83 30.55
N VAL A 436 3.70 -30.24 29.46
CA VAL A 436 3.50 -29.41 28.27
C VAL A 436 2.17 -28.65 28.39
N GLY A 437 2.24 -27.32 28.50
CA GLY A 437 1.07 -26.45 28.49
C GLY A 437 0.81 -25.87 27.11
N ILE A 438 -0.33 -26.19 26.49
CA ILE A 438 -0.80 -25.50 25.28
C ILE A 438 -1.85 -24.46 25.71
N GLY A 439 -1.47 -23.17 25.71
CA GLY A 439 -2.40 -22.05 25.78
C GLY A 439 -3.08 -21.76 27.13
N THR A 440 -2.64 -22.33 28.25
CA THR A 440 -3.14 -21.94 29.59
C THR A 440 -2.04 -22.04 30.66
N THR A 441 -2.08 -21.17 31.67
CA THR A 441 -1.11 -21.14 32.79
C THR A 441 -1.38 -22.16 33.89
N THR A 442 -2.37 -23.06 33.70
CA THR A 442 -2.74 -24.11 34.66
C THR A 442 -3.12 -25.37 33.88
N PRO A 443 -2.15 -26.22 33.51
CA PRO A 443 -2.44 -27.49 32.85
C PRO A 443 -3.18 -28.41 33.84
N SER A 444 -4.36 -28.92 33.45
CA SER A 444 -5.21 -29.75 34.30
C SER A 444 -5.18 -31.24 33.95
N VAL A 445 -4.34 -31.66 33.00
CA VAL A 445 -4.30 -33.04 32.50
C VAL A 445 -2.85 -33.46 32.27
N GLU A 446 -2.44 -34.55 32.93
CA GLU A 446 -1.14 -35.20 32.74
C GLU A 446 -1.14 -35.93 31.38
N LEU A 447 -0.17 -35.62 30.52
CA LEU A 447 -0.05 -36.24 29.20
C LEU A 447 0.62 -37.62 29.36
N ASP A 448 -0.17 -38.68 29.40
CA ASP A 448 0.35 -40.06 29.41
C ASP A 448 0.80 -40.45 27.99
N VAL A 449 2.08 -40.24 27.69
CA VAL A 449 2.68 -40.73 26.44
C VAL A 449 3.17 -42.15 26.65
N VAL A 450 2.30 -43.11 26.35
CA VAL A 450 2.66 -44.53 26.32
C VAL A 450 3.54 -44.79 25.08
N GLY A 451 4.80 -45.12 25.33
CA GLY A 451 5.73 -45.67 24.33
C GLY A 451 5.56 -47.17 24.14
#